data_AF-A0A2E2D606-F1
#
_entry.id   AF-A0A2E2D606-F1
#
_cell.length_a   1.000
_cell.length_b   1.000
_cell.length_c   1.000
_cell.angle_alpha   90.00
_cell.angle_beta   90.00
_cell.angle_gamma   90.00
#
_symmetry.space_group_name_H-M   'P 1'
#
loop_
_entity.id
_entity.type
_entity.pdbx_description
1 polymer ?
#
loop_
_entity_poly.entity_id
_entity_poly.type
_entity_poly.pdbx_seq_one_letter_code
_entity_poly.pdbx_strand_id
1 'polypeptide(L)'
;MKTETLSTRIDADTKLAFTNVCEDMGLSTSQALKLFAKAVVNYGGIPFELKVRQPNDITAAAIAELEAGNASSAKDVEELFSNLNIGKLR
;
A
#
# COMPACT_ATOMS: atom_id res chain seq x y z
N MET A 1 7.09 36.44 4.94
CA MET A 1 6.22 35.25 4.84
C MET A 1 6.03 34.71 6.26
N LYS A 2 4.80 34.45 6.70
CA LYS A 2 4.57 33.87 8.04
C LYS A 2 5.04 32.41 8.03
N THR A 3 5.80 32.00 9.03
CA THR A 3 6.25 30.62 9.20
C THR A 3 5.51 29.98 10.37
N GLU A 4 5.04 28.76 10.16
CA GLU A 4 4.36 27.95 11.18
C GLU A 4 5.10 26.63 11.37
N THR A 5 4.95 26.04 12.55
CA THR A 5 5.63 24.78 12.91
C THR A 5 4.68 23.61 12.78
N LEU A 6 5.09 22.59 12.03
CA LEU A 6 4.40 21.30 11.95
C LEU A 6 5.12 20.29 12.86
N SER A 7 4.40 19.70 13.82
CA SER A 7 4.94 18.72 14.76
C SER A 7 4.03 17.50 14.88
N THR A 8 4.63 16.32 15.01
CA THR A 8 3.91 15.05 15.23
C THR A 8 4.75 14.11 16.09
N ARG A 9 4.09 13.18 16.77
CA ARG A 9 4.75 12.11 17.53
C ARG A 9 5.14 10.97 16.60
N ILE A 10 6.33 10.41 16.82
CA ILE A 10 6.88 9.28 16.10
C ILE A 10 7.69 8.43 17.07
N ASP A 11 7.75 7.12 16.87
CA ASP A 11 8.59 6.24 17.66
C ASP A 11 10.09 6.48 17.36
N ALA A 12 10.94 6.02 18.27
CA ALA A 12 12.38 6.26 18.20
C ALA A 12 13.03 5.56 17.00
N ASP A 13 12.59 4.34 16.69
CA ASP A 13 13.19 3.51 15.64
C ASP A 13 12.89 4.10 14.26
N THR A 14 11.63 4.50 14.01
CA THR A 14 11.24 5.17 12.77
C THR A 14 11.96 6.51 12.61
N LYS A 15 12.12 7.29 13.69
CA LYS A 15 12.87 8.55 13.65
C LYS A 15 14.33 8.32 13.26
N LEU A 16 14.98 7.31 13.84
CA LEU A 16 16.37 6.97 13.54
C LEU A 16 16.53 6.54 12.08
N ALA A 17 15.69 5.62 11.61
CA ALA A 17 15.69 5.16 10.23
C ALA A 17 15.47 6.30 9.23
N PHE A 18 14.48 7.17 9.50
CA PHE A 18 14.21 8.34 8.66
C PHE A 18 15.38 9.32 8.61
N THR A 19 16.06 9.53 9.74
CA THR A 19 17.22 10.44 9.83
C THR A 19 18.37 9.92 8.97
N ASN A 20 18.71 8.63 9.08
CA ASN A 20 19.77 8.03 8.29
C ASN A 20 19.51 8.16 6.78
N VAL A 21 18.28 7.86 6.33
CA VAL A 21 17.91 8.01 4.91
C VAL A 21 18.03 9.45 4.43
N CYS A 22 17.64 10.43 5.26
CA CYS A 22 17.78 11.84 4.91
C CYS A 22 19.26 12.25 4.81
N GLU A 23 20.10 11.79 5.73
CA GLU A 23 21.54 12.07 5.75
C GLU A 23 22.26 11.49 4.52
N ASP A 24 21.93 10.26 4.12
CA ASP A 24 22.45 9.63 2.89
C ASP A 24 22.11 10.45 1.63
N MET A 25 20.97 11.16 1.65
CA MET A 25 20.54 12.06 0.58
C MET A 25 21.08 13.50 0.73
N GLY A 26 21.87 13.80 1.76
CA GLY A 26 22.39 15.15 2.04
C GLY A 26 21.30 16.14 2.49
N LEU A 27 20.21 15.65 3.06
CA LEU A 27 19.07 16.44 3.52
C LEU A 27 18.92 16.37 5.03
N SER A 28 18.53 17.48 5.66
CA SER A 28 17.97 17.42 7.01
C SER A 28 16.55 16.85 6.99
N THR A 29 16.16 16.18 8.08
CA THR A 29 14.78 15.70 8.29
C THR A 29 13.73 16.80 8.11
N SER A 30 14.05 18.04 8.51
CA SER A 30 13.20 19.21 8.31
C SER A 30 13.06 19.62 6.84
N GLN A 31 14.11 19.49 6.02
CA GLN A 31 14.03 19.73 4.58
C GLN A 31 13.19 18.66 3.90
N ALA A 32 13.37 17.39 4.27
CA ALA A 32 12.58 16.28 3.74
C ALA A 32 11.07 16.45 4.06
N LEU A 33 10.72 16.81 5.30
CA LEU A 33 9.32 17.10 5.68
C LEU A 33 8.73 18.29 4.90
N LYS A 34 9.50 19.36 4.72
CA LYS A 34 9.08 20.51 3.90
C LYS A 34 8.86 20.12 2.44
N LEU A 35 9.71 19.26 1.88
CA LEU A 35 9.55 18.75 0.51
C LEU A 35 8.30 17.88 0.38
N PHE A 36 8.09 16.98 1.34
CA PHE A 36 6.90 16.14 1.39
C PHE A 36 5.60 16.96 1.46
N ALA A 37 5.54 17.96 2.35
CA ALA A 37 4.37 18.83 2.45
C ALA A 37 4.08 19.56 1.12
N LYS A 38 5.12 20.05 0.43
CA LYS A 38 4.97 20.66 -0.90
C LYS A 38 4.50 19.66 -1.95
N ALA A 39 5.03 18.44 -1.92
CA ALA A 39 4.62 17.38 -2.84
C ALA A 39 3.15 17.01 -2.65
N VAL A 40 2.67 16.93 -1.40
CA VAL A 40 1.26 16.69 -1.08
C VAL A 40 0.35 17.78 -1.66
N VAL A 41 0.72 19.06 -1.46
CA VAL A 41 -0.05 20.20 -1.98
C VAL A 41 -0.09 20.19 -3.50
N ASN A 42 1.06 19.96 -4.16
CA ASN A 42 1.16 19.96 -5.62
C ASN A 42 0.43 18.79 -6.27
N TYR A 43 0.45 17.62 -5.62
CA TYR A 43 -0.21 16.41 -6.12
C TYR A 43 -1.72 16.40 -5.82
N GLY A 44 -2.18 17.16 -4.81
CA GLY A 44 -3.57 17.13 -4.35
C GLY A 44 -3.90 15.87 -3.52
N GLY A 45 -2.89 15.23 -2.92
CA GLY A 45 -3.02 13.96 -2.20
C GLY A 45 -1.67 13.47 -1.72
N ILE A 46 -1.60 12.26 -1.16
CA ILE A 46 -0.32 11.66 -0.77
C ILE A 46 0.50 11.31 -2.03
N PRO A 47 1.72 11.84 -2.20
CA PRO A 47 2.52 11.73 -3.42
C PRO A 47 3.26 10.38 -3.53
N PHE A 48 2.61 9.31 -3.10
CA PHE A 48 3.08 7.94 -3.25
C PHE A 48 1.88 6.99 -3.16
N GLU A 49 2.05 5.78 -3.72
CA GLU A 49 1.00 4.77 -3.71
C GLU A 49 0.76 4.25 -2.29
N LEU A 50 -0.48 4.37 -1.81
CA LEU A 50 -0.88 3.83 -0.51
C LEU A 50 -1.12 2.32 -0.62
N LYS A 51 -0.08 1.54 -0.36
CA LYS A 51 -0.17 0.07 -0.35
C LYS A 51 -0.47 -0.43 1.05
N VAL A 52 -1.52 -1.25 1.16
CA VAL A 52 -1.69 -2.14 2.32
C VAL A 52 -0.65 -3.26 2.21
N ARG A 53 -0.12 -3.76 3.33
CA ARG A 53 0.76 -4.94 3.35
C ARG A 53 0.04 -6.06 2.57
N GLN A 54 0.65 -6.53 1.50
CA GLN A 54 0.12 -7.61 0.68
C GLN A 54 0.68 -8.96 1.15
N PRO A 55 -0.10 -10.04 1.12
CA PRO A 55 -1.53 -10.06 0.77
C PRO A 55 -2.38 -9.38 1.86
N ASN A 56 -3.44 -8.67 1.45
CA ASN A 56 -4.44 -8.18 2.41
C ASN A 56 -5.14 -9.37 3.09
N ASP A 57 -5.82 -9.12 4.21
CA ASP A 57 -6.42 -10.19 5.02
C ASP A 57 -7.40 -11.08 4.23
N ILE A 58 -8.15 -10.51 3.28
CA ILE A 58 -9.10 -11.23 2.42
C ILE A 58 -8.33 -12.15 1.46
N THR A 59 -7.30 -11.64 0.80
CA THR A 59 -6.46 -12.42 -0.13
C THR A 59 -5.70 -13.51 0.61
N ALA A 60 -5.18 -13.22 1.81
CA ALA A 60 -4.50 -14.19 2.65
C ALA A 60 -5.45 -15.33 3.07
N ALA A 61 -6.68 -14.99 3.45
CA ALA A 61 -7.71 -15.98 3.78
C ALA A 61 -8.09 -16.85 2.57
N ALA A 62 -8.27 -16.25 1.39
CA ALA A 62 -8.57 -16.99 0.16
C ALA A 62 -7.44 -17.96 -0.23
N ILE A 63 -6.17 -17.54 -0.07
CA ILE A 63 -5.02 -18.44 -0.30
C ILE A 63 -5.06 -19.60 0.69
N ALA A 64 -5.29 -19.34 1.98
CA ALA A 64 -5.36 -20.38 3.00
C ALA A 64 -6.52 -21.37 2.76
N GLU A 65 -7.67 -20.91 2.27
CA GLU A 65 -8.81 -21.75 1.90
C GLU A 65 -8.47 -22.71 0.75
N LEU A 66 -7.77 -22.21 -0.27
CA LEU A 66 -7.30 -23.02 -1.39
C LEU A 66 -6.24 -24.04 -0.94
N GLU A 67 -5.28 -23.64 -0.10
CA GLU A 67 -4.26 -24.53 0.48
C GLU A 67 -4.87 -25.60 1.39
N ALA A 68 -5.96 -25.30 2.09
CA ALA A 68 -6.72 -26.24 2.91
C ALA A 68 -7.54 -27.25 2.08
N GLY A 69 -7.54 -27.13 0.75
CA GLY A 69 -8.23 -28.05 -0.16
C GLY A 69 -9.71 -27.72 -0.37
N ASN A 70 -10.19 -26.56 0.08
CA ASN A 70 -11.58 -26.10 -0.14
C ASN A 70 -11.75 -25.40 -1.50
N ALA A 71 -10.90 -25.72 -2.48
CA ALA A 71 -10.98 -25.13 -3.81
C ALA A 71 -12.20 -25.65 -4.57
N SER A 72 -12.90 -24.74 -5.27
CA SER A 72 -13.91 -25.12 -6.24
C SER A 72 -13.23 -25.65 -7.50
N SER A 73 -13.56 -26.89 -7.89
CA SER A 73 -13.10 -27.50 -9.14
C SER A 73 -14.20 -27.47 -10.20
N ALA A 74 -13.83 -27.23 -11.45
CA ALA A 74 -14.70 -27.42 -12.61
C ALA A 74 -14.07 -28.45 -13.55
N LYS A 75 -14.88 -29.27 -14.20
CA LYS A 75 -14.42 -30.35 -15.09
C LYS A 75 -14.10 -29.84 -16.49
N ASP A 76 -14.77 -28.77 -16.91
CA ASP A 76 -14.55 -28.12 -18.19
C ASP A 76 -14.70 -26.59 -18.08
N VAL A 77 -14.38 -25.93 -19.19
CA VAL A 77 -14.40 -24.46 -19.28
C VAL A 77 -15.84 -23.93 -19.21
N GLU A 78 -16.84 -24.68 -19.68
CA GLU A 78 -18.24 -24.24 -19.62
C GLU A 78 -18.75 -24.23 -18.17
N GLU A 79 -18.45 -25.28 -17.40
CA GLU A 79 -18.77 -25.41 -15.98
C GLU A 79 -18.05 -24.34 -15.14
N LEU A 80 -16.80 -24.02 -15.45
CA LEU A 80 -16.06 -22.93 -14.78
C LEU A 80 -16.77 -21.59 -14.95
N PHE A 81 -17.17 -21.25 -16.18
CA PHE A 81 -17.81 -19.95 -16.46
C PHE A 81 -19.20 -19.88 -15.84
N SER A 82 -19.95 -21.00 -15.84
CA SER A 82 -21.21 -21.11 -15.12
C SER A 82 -21.03 -20.91 -13.62
N ASN A 83 -20.00 -21.49 -13.01
CA ASN A 83 -19.70 -21.33 -11.57
C ASN A 83 -19.28 -19.90 -11.21
N LEU A 84 -18.61 -19.19 -12.11
CA LEU A 84 -18.23 -17.79 -11.93
C LEU A 84 -19.33 -16.79 -12.32
N ASN A 85 -20.50 -17.29 -12.73
CA ASN A 85 -21.62 -16.49 -13.22
C ASN A 85 -21.24 -15.56 -14.40
N ILE A 86 -20.27 -16.00 -15.21
CA ILE A 86 -19.85 -15.35 -16.44
C ILE A 86 -20.65 -16.04 -17.56
N GLY A 87 -21.41 -15.28 -18.34
CA GLY A 87 -22.29 -15.82 -19.39
C GLY A 87 -21.58 -16.75 -20.39
N LYS A 88 -22.36 -17.50 -21.18
CA LYS A 88 -21.80 -18.48 -22.13
C LYS A 88 -20.79 -17.86 -23.11
N LEU A 89 -19.70 -18.59 -23.34
CA LEU A 89 -18.77 -18.34 -24.44
C LEU A 89 -19.56 -18.33 -25.75
N ARG A 90 -19.45 -17.23 -26.50
CA ARG A 90 -20.06 -17.07 -27.83
C ARG A 90 -19.26 -17.80 -28.90
#